data_AF-A0A7X9L767-F1
#
_entry.id   AF-A0A7X9L767-F1
#
_cell.length_a   1.000
_cell.length_b   1.000
_cell.length_c   1.000
_cell.angle_alpha   90.00
_cell.angle_beta   90.00
_cell.angle_gamma   90.00
#
_symmetry.space_group_name_H-M   'P 1'
#
loop_
_entity.id
_entity.type
_entity.pdbx_description
1 polymer ?
#
loop_
_entity_poly.entity_id
_entity_poly.type
_entity_poly.pdbx_seq_one_letter_code
_entity_poly.pdbx_strand_id
1 'polypeptide(L)'
;PGGTAFRVYLIVFWLEVIVAAVLAVVGARAGRPDLVAPLILAVVGVHFFALAVVFQQPVLHVAAAVLTMIAILAALLRVEGLSPSFWCAILGAPVFLAIGGWCLAVGKAVLGAA
;
A
#
# COMPACT_ATOMS: atom_id res chain seq x y z
N PRO A 1 17.99 3.38 14.64
CA PRO A 1 17.88 3.97 13.28
C PRO A 1 19.24 3.93 12.56
N GLY A 2 19.32 3.35 11.35
CA GLY A 2 20.58 3.28 10.56
C GLY A 2 21.17 1.89 10.30
N GLY A 3 20.50 0.80 10.70
CA GLY A 3 20.93 -0.57 10.41
C GLY A 3 20.82 -0.96 8.92
N THR A 4 21.48 -2.05 8.51
CA THR A 4 21.46 -2.55 7.12
C THR A 4 20.04 -2.78 6.60
N ALA A 5 19.13 -3.33 7.41
CA ALA A 5 17.73 -3.54 7.03
C ALA A 5 16.99 -2.23 6.70
N PHE A 6 17.25 -1.15 7.45
CA PHE A 6 16.64 0.15 7.19
C PHE A 6 17.18 0.81 5.91
N ARG A 7 18.47 0.60 5.58
CA ARG A 7 19.04 1.06 4.31
C ARG A 7 18.46 0.32 3.11
N VAL A 8 18.35 -1.01 3.18
CA VAL A 8 17.70 -1.82 2.14
C VAL A 8 16.26 -1.38 1.94
N TYR A 9 15.53 -1.15 3.03
CA TYR A 9 14.18 -0.58 2.99
C TYR A 9 14.11 0.76 2.25
N LEU A 10 14.99 1.71 2.57
CA LEU A 10 14.97 3.02 1.89
C LEU A 10 15.24 2.89 0.38
N ILE A 11 16.12 1.98 -0.03
CA ILE A 11 16.38 1.72 -1.45
C ILE A 11 15.11 1.16 -2.11
N VAL A 12 14.49 0.14 -1.51
CA VAL A 12 13.25 -0.46 -2.03
C VAL A 12 12.13 0.57 -2.12
N PHE A 13 11.93 1.36 -1.06
CA PHE A 13 10.93 2.43 -1.02
C PHE A 13 11.11 3.43 -2.17
N TRP A 14 12.33 3.93 -2.39
CA TRP A 14 12.55 4.89 -3.48
C TRP A 14 12.38 4.26 -4.86
N LEU A 15 12.77 2.99 -5.04
CA LEU A 15 12.47 2.25 -6.26
C LEU A 15 10.96 2.13 -6.49
N GLU A 16 10.18 1.78 -5.47
CA GLU A 16 8.72 1.69 -5.55
C GLU A 16 8.08 3.04 -5.87
N VAL A 17 8.56 4.14 -5.28
CA VAL A 17 8.10 5.50 -5.60
C VAL A 17 8.36 5.85 -7.06
N ILE A 18 9.56 5.53 -7.58
CA ILE A 18 9.88 5.74 -8.99
C ILE A 18 8.97 4.89 -9.88
N VAL A 19 8.77 3.61 -9.55
CA VAL A 19 7.88 2.71 -10.28
C VAL A 19 6.44 3.25 -10.29
N ALA A 20 5.93 3.68 -9.15
CA ALA A 20 4.61 4.30 -9.02
C ALA A 20 4.47 5.55 -9.91
N ALA A 21 5.47 6.44 -9.90
CA ALA A 21 5.47 7.64 -10.73
C ALA A 21 5.49 7.29 -12.23
N VAL A 22 6.33 6.34 -12.64
CA VAL A 22 6.40 5.86 -14.03
C VAL A 22 5.07 5.25 -14.46
N LEU A 23 4.48 4.38 -13.65
CA LEU A 23 3.18 3.74 -13.94
C LEU A 23 2.06 4.78 -14.06
N ALA A 24 2.04 5.79 -13.19
CA ALA A 24 1.07 6.88 -13.26
C ALA A 24 1.20 7.69 -14.57
N VAL A 25 2.43 8.08 -14.93
CA VAL A 25 2.70 8.84 -16.16
C VAL A 25 2.36 8.01 -17.39
N VAL A 26 2.78 6.74 -17.44
CA VAL A 26 2.50 5.84 -18.57
C VAL A 26 1.00 5.58 -18.70
N GLY A 27 0.31 5.30 -17.60
CA GLY A 27 -1.14 5.07 -17.60
C GLY A 27 -1.93 6.30 -18.08
N ALA A 28 -1.55 7.50 -17.61
CA ALA A 28 -2.15 8.74 -18.07
C ALA A 28 -1.91 8.98 -19.58
N ARG A 29 -0.67 8.78 -20.05
CA ARG A 29 -0.31 8.99 -21.47
C ARG A 29 -0.89 7.92 -22.40
N ALA A 30 -1.14 6.72 -21.90
CA ALA A 30 -1.77 5.63 -22.65
C ALA A 30 -3.31 5.75 -22.72
N GLY A 31 -3.89 6.85 -22.23
CA GLY A 31 -5.35 7.05 -22.22
C GLY A 31 -6.09 6.15 -21.23
N ARG A 32 -5.38 5.61 -20.23
CA ARG A 32 -5.95 4.76 -19.16
C ARG A 32 -5.72 5.35 -17.76
N PRO A 33 -6.12 6.61 -17.51
CA PRO A 33 -5.96 7.23 -16.20
C PRO A 33 -6.77 6.53 -15.10
N ASP A 34 -7.81 5.78 -15.48
CA ASP A 34 -8.64 4.94 -14.61
C ASP A 34 -7.83 3.86 -13.89
N LEU A 35 -6.75 3.36 -14.50
CA LEU A 35 -5.89 2.34 -13.90
C LEU A 35 -4.84 2.88 -12.94
N VAL A 36 -4.62 4.20 -12.90
CA VAL A 36 -3.56 4.78 -12.08
C VAL A 36 -3.79 4.46 -10.60
N ALA A 37 -4.99 4.70 -10.07
CA ALA A 37 -5.29 4.44 -8.66
C ALA A 37 -5.11 2.96 -8.27
N PRO A 38 -5.66 1.97 -9.01
CA PRO A 38 -5.38 0.55 -8.75
C PRO A 38 -3.89 0.21 -8.82
N LEU A 39 -3.13 0.71 -9.80
CA LEU A 39 -1.70 0.44 -9.92
C LEU A 39 -0.92 0.99 -8.72
N ILE A 40 -1.22 2.23 -8.29
CA ILE A 40 -0.61 2.81 -7.10
C ILE A 40 -0.97 2.00 -5.86
N LEU A 41 -2.23 1.59 -5.71
CA LEU A 41 -2.65 0.76 -4.57
C LEU A 41 -1.92 -0.59 -4.55
N ALA A 42 -1.65 -1.19 -5.71
CA ALA A 42 -0.87 -2.41 -5.81
C ALA A 42 0.58 -2.20 -5.32
N VAL A 43 1.23 -1.10 -5.74
CA VAL A 43 2.58 -0.73 -5.26
C VAL A 43 2.57 -0.50 -3.75
N VAL A 44 1.56 0.18 -3.22
CA VAL A 44 1.40 0.38 -1.77
C VAL A 44 1.22 -0.96 -1.05
N GLY A 45 0.41 -1.89 -1.57
CA GLY A 45 0.28 -3.23 -1.00
C GLY A 45 1.61 -3.98 -0.98
N VAL A 46 2.37 -3.94 -2.08
CA VAL A 46 3.72 -4.54 -2.15
C VAL A 46 4.67 -3.91 -1.12
N HIS A 47 4.64 -2.59 -0.97
CA HIS A 47 5.45 -1.85 -0.01
C HIS A 47 5.23 -2.34 1.43
N PHE A 48 4.00 -2.72 1.80
CA PHE A 48 3.70 -3.24 3.13
C PHE A 48 4.40 -4.58 3.43
N PHE A 49 4.77 -5.39 2.42
CA PHE A 49 5.63 -6.56 2.66
C PHE A 49 7.03 -6.16 3.12
N ALA A 50 7.61 -5.12 2.50
CA ALA A 50 8.91 -4.59 2.92
C ALA A 50 8.82 -4.01 4.35
N LEU A 51 7.76 -3.27 4.65
CA LEU A 51 7.52 -2.72 5.99
C LEU A 51 7.37 -3.80 7.06
N ALA A 52 6.68 -4.90 6.75
CA ALA A 52 6.51 -6.02 7.67
C ALA A 52 7.85 -6.58 8.17
N VAL A 53 8.84 -6.68 7.28
CA VAL A 53 10.20 -7.14 7.62
C VAL A 53 10.93 -6.10 8.47
N VAL A 54 10.82 -4.81 8.15
CA VAL A 54 11.53 -3.75 8.90
C VAL A 54 10.97 -3.58 10.31
N PHE A 55 9.65 -3.60 10.43
CA PHE A 55 8.96 -3.39 11.71
C PHE A 55 8.75 -4.67 12.51
N GLN A 56 9.07 -5.85 11.94
CA GLN A 56 8.87 -7.16 12.56
C GLN A 56 7.41 -7.37 13.02
N GLN A 57 6.45 -6.89 12.21
CA GLN A 57 5.02 -6.95 12.52
C GLN A 57 4.30 -7.80 11.46
N PRO A 58 3.92 -9.06 11.77
CA PRO A 58 3.34 -9.97 10.78
C PRO A 58 1.98 -9.53 10.27
N VAL A 59 1.23 -8.72 11.04
CA VAL A 59 -0.03 -8.10 10.60
C VAL A 59 0.13 -7.27 9.32
N LEU A 60 1.32 -6.71 9.08
CA LEU A 60 1.60 -5.94 7.87
C LEU A 60 1.66 -6.83 6.61
N HIS A 61 1.99 -8.12 6.73
CA HIS A 61 1.87 -9.06 5.61
C HIS A 61 0.42 -9.32 5.22
N VAL A 62 -0.49 -9.37 6.21
CA VAL A 62 -1.93 -9.50 5.95
C VAL A 62 -2.44 -8.26 5.25
N ALA A 63 -2.06 -7.07 5.74
CA ALA A 63 -2.38 -5.80 5.10
C ALA A 63 -1.90 -5.74 3.65
N ALA A 64 -0.65 -6.15 3.42
CA ALA A 64 -0.03 -6.19 2.11
C ALA A 64 -0.83 -7.05 1.13
N ALA A 65 -1.12 -8.30 1.52
CA ALA A 65 -1.91 -9.23 0.71
C ALA A 65 -3.31 -8.67 0.40
N VAL A 66 -4.01 -8.15 1.41
CA VAL A 66 -5.37 -7.61 1.25
C VAL A 66 -5.37 -6.39 0.32
N LEU A 67 -4.47 -5.43 0.51
CA LEU A 67 -4.39 -4.23 -0.32
C LEU A 67 -4.03 -4.56 -1.78
N THR A 68 -3.09 -5.49 -1.99
CA THR A 68 -2.76 -5.96 -3.35
C THR A 68 -3.95 -6.66 -4.00
N MET A 69 -4.70 -7.49 -3.26
CA MET A 69 -5.93 -8.11 -3.78
C MET A 69 -7.00 -7.08 -4.12
N ILE A 70 -7.20 -6.07 -3.27
CA ILE A 70 -8.13 -4.96 -3.54
C ILE A 70 -7.73 -4.21 -4.81
N ALA A 71 -6.44 -3.94 -5.00
CA ALA A 71 -5.93 -3.29 -6.21
C ALA A 71 -6.25 -4.09 -7.48
N ILE A 72 -6.04 -5.41 -7.44
CA ILE A 72 -6.37 -6.31 -8.55
C ILE A 72 -7.88 -6.28 -8.82
N LEU A 73 -8.71 -6.42 -7.78
CA LEU A 73 -10.17 -6.39 -7.92
C LEU A 73 -10.66 -5.04 -8.47
N ALA A 74 -10.12 -3.92 -7.98
CA ALA A 74 -10.48 -2.58 -8.45
C ALA A 74 -10.10 -2.36 -9.91
N ALA A 75 -8.99 -2.94 -10.39
CA ALA A 75 -8.59 -2.87 -11.79
C ALA A 75 -9.49 -3.72 -12.72
N LEU A 76 -10.08 -4.80 -12.20
CA LEU A 76 -10.90 -5.75 -12.97
C LEU A 76 -12.40 -5.41 -12.93
N LEU A 77 -12.89 -4.88 -11.82
CA LEU A 77 -14.29 -4.53 -11.64
C LEU A 77 -14.63 -3.25 -12.41
N ARG A 78 -15.25 -3.43 -13.59
CA ARG A 78 -15.86 -2.34 -14.36
C ARG A 78 -17.36 -2.34 -14.12
N VAL A 79 -17.80 -1.45 -13.24
CA VAL A 79 -19.23 -1.22 -12.96
C VAL A 79 -19.61 0.12 -13.59
N GLU A 80 -20.70 0.15 -14.37
CA GLU A 80 -21.19 1.39 -14.97
C GLU A 80 -21.45 2.45 -13.90
N GLY A 81 -20.93 3.67 -14.11
CA GLY A 81 -21.06 4.79 -13.17
C GLY A 81 -20.07 4.82 -12.01
N LEU A 82 -19.17 3.83 -11.86
CA LEU A 82 -18.16 3.80 -10.81
C LEU A 82 -16.74 3.72 -11.37
N SER A 83 -15.85 4.60 -10.89
CA SER A 83 -14.44 4.57 -11.27
C SER A 83 -13.66 3.49 -10.49
N PRO A 84 -12.61 2.87 -11.06
CA PRO A 84 -11.73 1.98 -10.30
C PRO A 84 -11.14 2.60 -9.01
N SER A 85 -10.92 3.92 -9.01
CA SER A 85 -10.48 4.66 -7.84
C SER A 85 -11.48 4.65 -6.68
N PHE A 86 -12.78 4.56 -6.96
CA PHE A 86 -13.82 4.42 -5.94
C PHE A 86 -13.63 3.11 -5.16
N TRP A 87 -13.43 1.99 -5.87
CA TRP A 87 -13.20 0.68 -5.27
C TRP A 87 -11.92 0.65 -4.43
N CYS A 88 -10.85 1.29 -4.91
CA CYS A 88 -9.61 1.45 -4.16
C CYS A 88 -9.86 2.17 -2.82
N ALA A 89 -10.64 3.25 -2.84
CA ALA A 89 -10.92 4.04 -1.65
C ALA A 89 -11.84 3.31 -0.66
N ILE A 90 -12.99 2.81 -1.12
CA ILE A 90 -14.00 2.22 -0.23
C ILE A 90 -13.52 0.91 0.42
N LEU A 91 -12.73 0.11 -0.31
CA LEU A 91 -12.20 -1.15 0.20
C LEU A 91 -10.86 -0.98 0.91
N GLY A 92 -9.99 -0.08 0.43
CA GLY A 92 -8.66 0.15 0.98
C GLY A 92 -8.68 0.96 2.27
N ALA A 93 -9.54 1.98 2.40
CA ALA A 93 -9.57 2.85 3.56
C ALA A 93 -9.82 2.10 4.89
N PRO A 94 -10.78 1.15 4.99
CA PRO A 94 -10.95 0.34 6.20
C PRO A 94 -9.69 -0.43 6.59
N VAL A 95 -8.95 -0.96 5.59
CA VAL A 95 -7.69 -1.69 5.83
C VAL A 95 -6.63 -0.75 6.40
N PHE A 96 -6.45 0.43 5.80
CA PHE A 96 -5.51 1.42 6.31
C PHE A 96 -5.87 1.88 7.73
N LEU A 97 -7.15 2.11 8.01
CA LEU A 97 -7.61 2.52 9.34
C LEU A 97 -7.41 1.40 10.38
N ALA A 98 -7.72 0.15 10.02
CA ALA A 98 -7.54 -0.99 10.91
C ALA A 98 -6.06 -1.22 11.27
N ILE A 99 -5.17 -1.24 10.27
CA ILE A 99 -3.74 -1.39 10.52
C ILE A 99 -3.15 -0.17 11.23
N GLY A 100 -3.52 1.05 10.83
CA GLY A 100 -3.09 2.26 11.52
C GLY A 100 -3.50 2.26 12.99
N GLY A 101 -4.74 1.85 13.28
CA GLY A 101 -5.24 1.67 14.64
C GLY A 101 -4.47 0.60 15.42
N TRP A 102 -4.17 -0.54 14.80
CA TRP A 102 -3.35 -1.58 15.40
C TRP A 102 -1.93 -1.10 15.75
N CYS A 103 -1.24 -0.49 14.78
CA CYS A 103 0.11 0.06 14.99
C CYS A 103 0.12 1.13 16.08
N LEU A 104 -0.92 1.99 16.14
CA LEU A 104 -1.08 2.97 17.22
C LEU A 104 -1.25 2.31 18.58
N ALA A 105 -2.08 1.27 18.68
CA ALA A 105 -2.33 0.55 19.93
C ALA A 105 -1.06 -0.15 20.43
N VAL A 106 -0.36 -0.88 19.56
CA VAL A 106 0.90 -1.55 19.89
C VAL A 106 1.97 -0.54 20.29
N GLY A 107 2.11 0.57 19.55
CA GLY A 107 3.06 1.63 19.87
C GLY A 107 2.80 2.26 21.24
N LYS A 108 1.54 2.56 21.56
CA LYS A 108 1.15 3.07 22.88
C LYS A 108 1.44 2.08 24.01
N ALA A 109 1.17 0.80 23.81
CA ALA A 109 1.44 -0.22 24.82
C ALA A 109 2.93 -0.33 25.16
N VAL A 110 3.82 -0.26 24.16
CA VAL A 110 5.27 -0.27 24.37
C VAL A 110 5.75 1.00 25.09
N LEU A 111 5.24 2.17 24.71
CA LEU A 111 5.62 3.45 25.32
C LEU A 111 5.06 3.63 26.74
N GLY A 112 3.89 3.07 27.05
CA GLY A 112 3.30 3.10 28.39
C GLY A 112 3.85 2.05 29.35
N ALA A 113 4.60 1.07 28.84
CA ALA A 113 5.31 0.06 29.63
C ALA A 113 6.78 0.41 29.89
N ALA A 114 7.28 1.51 29.31
CA ALA A 114 8.62 2.06 29.50
C ALA A 114 8.62 3.20 30.54
#